data_AF-A0A4Q7UP59-F1
#
_entry.id   AF-A0A4Q7UP59-F1
#
_cell.length_a   1.000
_cell.length_b   1.000
_cell.length_c   1.000
_cell.angle_alpha   90.00
_cell.angle_beta   90.00
_cell.angle_gamma   90.00
#
_symmetry.space_group_name_H-M   'P 1'
#
loop_
_entity.id
_entity.type
_entity.pdbx_description
1 polymer ?
#
loop_
_entity_poly.entity_id
_entity_poly.type
_entity_poly.pdbx_seq_one_letter_code
_entity_poly.pdbx_strand_id
1 'polypeptide(L)'
;MTAPLRRWLTPVVAVIAALTVFAGPLPAHAAPTTPTPSGHEEDGEPKLLTDVIEQANRDYSAAKSKLDKSKKRQGELALEVARAKADLDALAPQVGQIAAQSYRTGRIGAVAMLLESDGPDSFVQRAAALDELNMVHEKKLSEVNEVKARAEQAKLALDTEVREQQKQTALMARRKSEANKALALVGGKGFTGGLVDATSPVAKIGPGRTADGDWKPQSCSENDPTTSGCVTPRTLHAYKEVKRAGFNRFVGCYRPGGPWEHPKGRACDWSLQKSGFAPWHNEDTRMYGNNVAAFLIRNADRLGIYYVIWNRQIWFPATGWKSYSGPSNHTDHVHMSLL
;
A
#
# COMPACT_ATOMS: atom_id res chain seq x y z
N MET A 1 -5.91 -60.33 31.99
CA MET A 1 -6.75 -59.44 32.82
C MET A 1 -5.86 -58.31 33.37
N THR A 2 -6.45 -57.14 33.60
CA THR A 2 -6.10 -56.14 34.65
C THR A 2 -4.63 -55.78 34.97
N ALA A 3 -4.37 -54.47 34.81
CA ALA A 3 -3.29 -53.57 35.30
C ALA A 3 -3.08 -53.59 36.86
N PRO A 4 -2.43 -52.62 37.59
CA PRO A 4 -2.10 -51.20 37.26
C PRO A 4 -0.85 -50.52 37.93
N LEU A 5 -0.77 -49.18 37.84
CA LEU A 5 -0.06 -48.18 38.71
C LEU A 5 1.48 -47.94 38.58
N ARG A 6 2.09 -46.79 38.97
CA ARG A 6 1.72 -45.33 38.98
C ARG A 6 2.87 -44.44 39.54
N ARG A 7 2.96 -43.14 39.10
CA ARG A 7 3.59 -41.96 39.78
C ARG A 7 5.13 -41.98 39.89
N TRP A 8 5.89 -40.87 39.93
CA TRP A 8 5.66 -39.40 40.13
C TRP A 8 6.60 -38.59 39.15
N LEU A 9 6.78 -37.26 39.08
CA LEU A 9 6.18 -36.00 39.60
C LEU A 9 6.55 -34.80 38.65
N THR A 10 6.50 -33.55 39.11
CA THR A 10 6.82 -32.24 38.45
C THR A 10 7.38 -31.25 39.50
N PRO A 11 8.19 -30.19 39.18
CA PRO A 11 7.70 -28.86 38.71
C PRO A 11 8.65 -28.08 37.72
N VAL A 12 8.14 -27.28 36.75
CA VAL A 12 7.91 -25.78 36.71
C VAL A 12 9.20 -24.93 36.85
N VAL A 13 9.54 -24.01 35.92
CA VAL A 13 9.12 -22.57 35.79
C VAL A 13 9.19 -22.08 34.32
N ALA A 14 8.47 -20.99 33.98
CA ALA A 14 8.39 -20.39 32.63
C ALA A 14 8.61 -18.85 32.62
N VAL A 15 8.82 -18.27 31.43
CA VAL A 15 8.71 -16.82 31.15
C VAL A 15 7.92 -16.61 29.84
N ILE A 16 7.21 -15.48 29.74
CA ILE A 16 6.17 -15.20 28.73
C ILE A 16 6.61 -14.06 27.79
N ALA A 17 6.27 -14.18 26.51
CA ALA A 17 5.98 -13.03 25.64
C ALA A 17 4.83 -13.42 24.70
N ALA A 18 3.74 -12.64 24.69
CA ALA A 18 2.52 -12.96 23.95
C ALA A 18 2.20 -11.87 22.92
N LEU A 19 1.50 -12.24 21.86
CA LEU A 19 0.61 -11.32 21.13
C LEU A 19 -0.49 -12.12 20.41
N THR A 20 -1.73 -11.94 20.83
CA THR A 20 -2.90 -12.64 20.31
C THR A 20 -3.66 -11.81 19.28
N VAL A 21 -4.07 -12.42 18.17
CA VAL A 21 -5.19 -11.95 17.36
C VAL A 21 -6.08 -13.14 17.04
N PHE A 22 -7.31 -13.12 17.55
CA PHE A 22 -8.37 -14.05 17.18
C PHE A 22 -9.02 -13.59 15.88
N ALA A 23 -9.24 -14.49 14.93
CA ALA A 23 -10.12 -14.29 13.79
C ALA A 23 -10.75 -15.62 13.39
N GLY A 24 -12.05 -15.77 13.65
CA GLY A 24 -12.85 -16.92 13.19
C GLY A 24 -13.29 -16.76 11.73
N PRO A 25 -13.69 -17.86 11.06
CA PRO A 25 -14.20 -17.78 9.69
C PRO A 25 -15.59 -17.13 9.65
N LEU A 26 -15.76 -16.14 8.78
CA LEU A 26 -17.07 -15.62 8.37
C LEU A 26 -17.31 -15.94 6.88
N PRO A 27 -18.56 -16.20 6.46
CA PRO A 27 -18.86 -16.60 5.09
C PRO A 27 -18.63 -15.44 4.11
N ALA A 28 -17.95 -15.72 3.00
CA ALA A 28 -17.79 -14.74 1.93
C ALA A 28 -19.14 -14.50 1.22
N HIS A 29 -19.62 -13.26 1.24
CA HIS A 29 -20.65 -12.78 0.32
C HIS A 29 -20.03 -11.67 -0.54
N ALA A 30 -19.88 -11.95 -1.84
CA ALA A 30 -19.30 -11.02 -2.79
C ALA A 30 -20.38 -10.05 -3.30
N ALA A 31 -20.49 -8.89 -2.65
CA ALA A 31 -21.22 -7.73 -3.17
C ALA A 31 -20.22 -6.71 -3.76
N PRO A 32 -20.51 -6.07 -4.91
CA PRO A 32 -19.57 -5.16 -5.56
C PRO A 32 -19.49 -3.80 -4.83
N THR A 33 -18.42 -3.58 -4.07
CA THR A 33 -18.17 -2.29 -3.41
C THR A 33 -17.56 -1.28 -4.36
N THR A 34 -18.30 -0.22 -4.69
CA THR A 34 -17.74 1.01 -5.26
C THR A 34 -16.70 1.63 -4.33
N PRO A 35 -15.58 2.21 -4.81
CA PRO A 35 -14.56 2.76 -3.94
C PRO A 35 -15.05 3.96 -3.14
N THR A 36 -15.19 3.81 -1.82
CA THR A 36 -15.37 4.93 -0.89
C THR A 36 -14.05 5.68 -0.71
N PRO A 37 -13.98 7.00 -0.95
CA PRO A 37 -12.87 7.82 -0.49
C PRO A 37 -12.79 7.75 1.04
N SER A 38 -11.58 7.60 1.58
CA SER A 38 -11.35 7.57 3.04
C SER A 38 -11.76 8.89 3.68
N GLY A 39 -12.75 8.84 4.57
CA GLY A 39 -13.19 10.01 5.34
C GLY A 39 -12.29 10.26 6.56
N HIS A 40 -12.01 11.54 6.80
CA HIS A 40 -11.64 12.14 8.09
C HIS A 40 -10.63 11.40 8.98
N GLU A 41 -9.34 11.78 8.85
CA GLU A 41 -8.51 11.95 10.06
C GLU A 41 -8.92 13.29 10.71
N GLU A 42 -9.08 13.31 12.03
CA GLU A 42 -9.37 14.53 12.81
C GLU A 42 -8.06 15.24 13.23
N ASP A 43 -8.16 16.54 13.49
CA ASP A 43 -7.16 17.39 14.18
C ASP A 43 -5.69 17.28 13.74
N GLY A 44 -5.46 17.25 12.43
CA GLY A 44 -4.16 17.54 11.81
C GLY A 44 -4.24 18.65 10.78
N GLU A 45 -3.17 19.44 10.62
CA GLU A 45 -3.07 20.39 9.51
C GLU A 45 -3.18 19.66 8.14
N PRO A 46 -3.74 20.29 7.09
CA PRO A 46 -3.88 19.67 5.77
C PRO A 46 -2.52 19.27 5.17
N LYS A 47 -2.15 17.99 5.31
CA LYS A 47 -0.93 17.40 4.73
C LYS A 47 -0.85 17.75 3.24
N LEU A 48 0.26 18.34 2.79
CA LEU A 48 0.42 18.66 1.38
C LEU A 48 0.57 17.38 0.56
N LEU A 49 0.07 17.42 -0.66
CA LEU A 49 0.09 16.27 -1.56
C LEU A 49 1.51 15.87 -1.97
N THR A 50 2.48 16.78 -1.86
CA THR A 50 3.92 16.51 -1.94
C THR A 50 4.41 15.53 -0.88
N ASP A 51 3.93 15.69 0.35
CA ASP A 51 4.48 15.05 1.54
C ASP A 51 3.94 13.63 1.64
N VAL A 52 2.66 13.46 1.28
CA VAL A 52 2.02 12.15 1.03
C VAL A 52 2.77 11.37 -0.05
N ILE A 53 3.19 12.03 -1.14
CA ILE A 53 4.00 11.39 -2.19
C ILE A 53 5.41 11.04 -1.69
N GLU A 54 6.05 11.91 -0.92
CA GLU A 54 7.40 11.64 -0.41
C GLU A 54 7.38 10.48 0.60
N GLN A 55 6.41 10.46 1.51
CA GLN A 55 6.20 9.37 2.46
C GLN A 55 5.91 8.04 1.74
N ALA A 56 5.00 8.03 0.75
CA ALA A 56 4.73 6.84 -0.04
C ALA A 56 5.95 6.36 -0.85
N ASN A 57 6.87 7.26 -1.23
CA ASN A 57 8.16 6.88 -1.83
C ASN A 57 9.11 6.23 -0.81
N ARG A 58 9.20 6.78 0.41
CA ARG A 58 10.01 6.20 1.51
C ARG A 58 9.50 4.81 1.87
N ASP A 59 8.20 4.67 2.12
CA ASP A 59 7.56 3.40 2.54
C ASP A 59 7.70 2.30 1.47
N TYR A 60 7.45 2.63 0.19
CA TYR A 60 7.67 1.69 -0.91
C TYR A 60 9.14 1.23 -1.00
N SER A 61 10.09 2.15 -0.82
CA SER A 61 11.52 1.85 -0.92
C SER A 61 12.01 0.98 0.25
N ALA A 62 11.51 1.24 1.47
CA ALA A 62 11.77 0.43 2.64
C ALA A 62 11.15 -0.98 2.52
N ALA A 63 9.88 -1.07 2.09
CA ALA A 63 9.21 -2.35 1.86
C ALA A 63 9.94 -3.21 0.81
N LYS A 64 10.35 -2.59 -0.31
CA LYS A 64 11.15 -3.27 -1.34
C LYS A 64 12.50 -3.75 -0.79
N SER A 65 13.22 -2.92 -0.04
CA SER A 65 14.51 -3.30 0.56
C SER A 65 14.36 -4.48 1.54
N LYS A 66 13.27 -4.53 2.32
CA LYS A 66 12.97 -5.69 3.18
C LYS A 66 12.68 -6.94 2.35
N LEU A 67 11.86 -6.81 1.30
CA LEU A 67 11.50 -7.92 0.41
C LEU A 67 12.72 -8.53 -0.29
N ASP A 68 13.62 -7.70 -0.82
CA ASP A 68 14.80 -8.19 -1.54
C ASP A 68 15.82 -8.84 -0.57
N LYS A 69 15.88 -8.41 0.71
CA LYS A 69 16.65 -9.08 1.77
C LYS A 69 16.07 -10.46 2.13
N SER A 70 14.77 -10.57 2.39
CA SER A 70 14.15 -11.87 2.72
C SER A 70 14.20 -12.84 1.53
N LYS A 71 14.06 -12.37 0.28
CA LYS A 71 14.33 -13.18 -0.92
C LYS A 71 15.77 -13.69 -1.01
N LYS A 72 16.78 -12.87 -0.68
CA LYS A 72 18.17 -13.33 -0.65
C LYS A 72 18.33 -14.46 0.36
N ARG A 73 17.79 -14.30 1.58
CA ARG A 73 17.86 -15.32 2.63
C ARG A 73 17.07 -16.60 2.27
N GLN A 74 15.98 -16.47 1.52
CA GLN A 74 15.21 -17.59 0.96
C GLN A 74 16.04 -18.40 -0.05
N GLY A 75 16.86 -17.74 -0.87
CA GLY A 75 17.82 -18.37 -1.76
C GLY A 75 18.98 -19.05 -1.02
N GLU A 76 19.54 -18.40 0.01
CA GLU A 76 20.58 -18.98 0.87
C GLU A 76 20.11 -20.30 1.53
N LEU A 77 18.91 -20.29 2.13
CA LEU A 77 18.32 -21.49 2.74
C LEU A 77 17.98 -22.58 1.71
N ALA A 78 17.56 -22.21 0.49
CA ALA A 78 17.33 -23.19 -0.57
C ALA A 78 18.62 -23.91 -1.01
N LEU A 79 19.75 -23.19 -1.03
CA LEU A 79 21.08 -23.78 -1.29
C LEU A 79 21.56 -24.66 -0.12
N GLU A 80 21.23 -24.29 1.12
CA GLU A 80 21.53 -25.07 2.33
C GLU A 80 20.78 -26.42 2.33
N VAL A 81 19.47 -26.40 2.04
CA VAL A 81 18.67 -27.63 1.87
C VAL A 81 19.19 -28.50 0.72
N ALA A 82 19.58 -27.89 -0.41
CA ALA A 82 20.12 -28.64 -1.56
C ALA A 82 21.46 -29.33 -1.24
N ARG A 83 22.34 -28.67 -0.48
CA ARG A 83 23.62 -29.26 -0.02
C ARG A 83 23.38 -30.39 0.98
N ALA A 84 22.60 -30.14 2.02
CA ALA A 84 22.30 -31.16 3.03
C ALA A 84 21.60 -32.39 2.42
N LYS A 85 20.80 -32.22 1.36
CA LYS A 85 20.28 -33.36 0.59
C LYS A 85 21.40 -34.11 -0.14
N ALA A 86 22.28 -33.42 -0.87
CA ALA A 86 23.40 -34.05 -1.58
C ALA A 86 24.34 -34.81 -0.62
N ASP A 87 24.55 -34.29 0.59
CA ASP A 87 25.33 -34.96 1.64
C ASP A 87 24.65 -36.26 2.12
N LEU A 88 23.32 -36.29 2.28
CA LEU A 88 22.56 -37.52 2.57
C LEU A 88 22.61 -38.51 1.41
N ASP A 89 22.43 -38.04 0.17
CA ASP A 89 22.50 -38.87 -1.03
C ASP A 89 23.92 -39.48 -1.20
N ALA A 90 24.97 -38.78 -0.77
CA ALA A 90 26.36 -39.26 -0.76
C ALA A 90 26.70 -40.21 0.41
N LEU A 91 25.99 -40.11 1.55
CA LEU A 91 26.08 -41.06 2.66
C LEU A 91 25.31 -42.36 2.39
N ALA A 92 24.27 -42.33 1.55
CA ALA A 92 23.40 -43.48 1.28
C ALA A 92 24.14 -44.77 0.83
N PRO A 93 25.20 -44.74 -0.01
CA PRO A 93 25.98 -45.94 -0.33
C PRO A 93 26.74 -46.51 0.88
N GLN A 94 27.22 -45.67 1.79
CA GLN A 94 27.94 -46.09 2.99
C GLN A 94 26.98 -46.76 3.99
N VAL A 95 25.84 -46.11 4.26
CA VAL A 95 24.75 -46.68 5.07
C VAL A 95 24.23 -47.98 4.43
N GLY A 96 24.11 -48.04 3.10
CA GLY A 96 23.74 -49.24 2.36
C GLY A 96 24.75 -50.38 2.50
N GLN A 97 26.05 -50.09 2.49
CA GLN A 97 27.09 -51.10 2.74
C GLN A 97 27.09 -51.59 4.19
N ILE A 98 26.92 -50.70 5.17
CA ILE A 98 26.81 -51.06 6.60
C ILE A 98 25.57 -51.94 6.83
N ALA A 99 24.42 -51.56 6.27
CA ALA A 99 23.19 -52.35 6.33
C ALA A 99 23.35 -53.72 5.63
N ALA A 100 23.98 -53.77 4.46
CA ALA A 100 24.23 -55.01 3.73
C ALA A 100 25.23 -55.94 4.44
N GLN A 101 26.27 -55.39 5.09
CA GLN A 101 27.17 -56.19 5.93
C GLN A 101 26.45 -56.70 7.18
N SER A 102 25.76 -55.83 7.91
CA SER A 102 24.99 -56.18 9.11
C SER A 102 23.89 -57.21 8.83
N TYR A 103 23.31 -57.21 7.61
CA TYR A 103 22.39 -58.25 7.15
C TYR A 103 23.10 -59.58 6.82
N ARG A 104 24.30 -59.54 6.21
CA ARG A 104 25.08 -60.74 5.85
C ARG A 104 25.71 -61.45 7.06
N THR A 105 26.26 -60.70 8.00
CA THR A 105 26.81 -61.26 9.25
C THR A 105 25.68 -61.55 10.25
N GLY A 106 24.66 -60.70 10.29
CA GLY A 106 23.61 -60.77 11.31
C GLY A 106 24.14 -60.52 12.72
N ARG A 107 23.25 -60.60 13.70
CA ARG A 107 23.62 -60.52 15.13
C ARG A 107 24.58 -61.64 15.57
N ILE A 108 24.62 -62.76 14.85
CA ILE A 108 25.47 -63.91 15.17
C ILE A 108 26.89 -63.71 14.62
N GLY A 109 27.06 -63.25 13.37
CA GLY A 109 28.37 -63.05 12.77
C GLY A 109 29.19 -61.93 13.39
N ALA A 110 28.55 -60.86 13.88
CA ALA A 110 29.23 -59.83 14.67
C ALA A 110 29.77 -60.40 15.99
N VAL A 111 29.00 -61.25 16.67
CA VAL A 111 29.44 -61.95 17.89
C VAL A 111 30.54 -62.98 17.57
N ALA A 112 30.48 -63.66 16.41
CA ALA A 112 31.54 -64.57 15.96
C ALA A 112 32.88 -63.85 15.71
N MET A 113 32.87 -62.71 15.00
CA MET A 113 34.07 -61.88 14.78
C MET A 113 34.71 -61.33 16.07
N LEU A 114 33.90 -61.18 17.13
CA LEU A 114 34.38 -60.84 18.47
C LEU A 114 34.92 -62.07 19.19
N LEU A 115 34.26 -63.23 19.11
CA LEU A 115 34.74 -64.50 19.69
C LEU A 115 36.02 -65.04 19.00
N GLU A 116 36.24 -64.72 17.73
CA GLU A 116 37.46 -65.05 16.95
C GLU A 116 38.64 -64.10 17.30
N SER A 117 38.73 -63.70 18.57
CA SER A 117 39.79 -62.84 19.12
C SER A 117 40.79 -63.69 19.92
N ASP A 118 42.08 -63.56 19.64
CA ASP A 118 43.14 -64.40 20.23
C ASP A 118 43.37 -64.18 21.75
N GLY A 119 42.65 -63.25 22.37
CA GLY A 119 42.64 -63.05 23.82
C GLY A 119 41.75 -61.89 24.28
N PRO A 120 41.47 -61.76 25.60
CA PRO A 120 40.49 -60.80 26.15
C PRO A 120 40.71 -59.35 25.73
N ASP A 121 41.96 -58.87 25.68
CA ASP A 121 42.25 -57.49 25.29
C ASP A 121 41.88 -57.22 23.82
N SER A 122 42.10 -58.20 22.94
CA SER A 122 41.77 -58.10 21.51
C SER A 122 40.26 -58.17 21.24
N PHE A 123 39.50 -58.89 22.09
CA PHE A 123 38.03 -58.82 22.10
C PHE A 123 37.56 -57.39 22.38
N VAL A 124 38.07 -56.78 23.46
CA VAL A 124 37.67 -55.44 23.90
C VAL A 124 38.05 -54.37 22.88
N GLN A 125 39.25 -54.46 22.27
CA GLN A 125 39.67 -53.54 21.21
C GLN A 125 38.75 -53.63 19.96
N ARG A 126 38.41 -54.84 19.50
CA ARG A 126 37.49 -55.02 18.36
C ARG A 126 36.08 -54.51 18.68
N ALA A 127 35.59 -54.76 19.90
CA ALA A 127 34.27 -54.28 20.35
C ALA A 127 34.22 -52.74 20.39
N ALA A 128 35.23 -52.10 20.99
CA ALA A 128 35.31 -50.65 21.08
C ALA A 128 35.41 -49.97 19.70
N ALA A 129 36.22 -50.51 18.79
CA ALA A 129 36.35 -49.97 17.44
C ALA A 129 35.04 -50.09 16.62
N LEU A 130 34.28 -51.17 16.80
CA LEU A 130 32.98 -51.34 16.15
C LEU A 130 31.94 -50.35 16.69
N ASP A 131 31.94 -50.13 18.00
CA ASP A 131 31.04 -49.18 18.67
C ASP A 131 31.35 -47.72 18.29
N GLU A 132 32.63 -47.33 18.27
CA GLU A 132 33.08 -46.01 17.83
C GLU A 132 32.69 -45.72 16.38
N LEU A 133 32.87 -46.68 15.47
CA LEU A 133 32.41 -46.56 14.08
C LEU A 133 30.89 -46.36 13.99
N ASN A 134 30.09 -47.09 14.77
CA ASN A 134 28.63 -46.91 14.78
C ASN A 134 28.25 -45.51 15.30
N MET A 135 28.84 -45.07 16.42
CA MET A 135 28.61 -43.73 16.99
C MET A 135 28.97 -42.61 16.01
N VAL A 136 30.07 -42.73 15.27
CA VAL A 136 30.48 -41.73 14.27
C VAL A 136 29.49 -41.65 13.11
N HIS A 137 29.02 -42.79 12.59
CA HIS A 137 28.03 -42.81 11.50
C HIS A 137 26.66 -42.29 11.94
N GLU A 138 26.16 -42.70 13.10
CA GLU A 138 24.88 -42.22 13.65
C GLU A 138 24.91 -40.71 13.89
N LYS A 139 25.98 -40.21 14.54
CA LYS A 139 26.20 -38.78 14.78
C LYS A 139 26.22 -37.98 13.47
N LYS A 140 26.90 -38.48 12.43
CA LYS A 140 26.97 -37.79 11.14
C LYS A 140 25.63 -37.77 10.41
N LEU A 141 24.86 -38.86 10.49
CA LEU A 141 23.53 -38.94 9.90
C LEU A 141 22.53 -38.01 10.64
N SER A 142 22.61 -37.91 11.97
CA SER A 142 21.80 -36.96 12.74
C SER A 142 22.14 -35.52 12.37
N GLU A 143 23.42 -35.14 12.38
CA GLU A 143 23.88 -33.77 12.08
C GLU A 143 23.33 -33.25 10.73
N VAL A 144 23.45 -34.04 9.66
CA VAL A 144 23.01 -33.61 8.32
C VAL A 144 21.47 -33.55 8.24
N ASN A 145 20.75 -34.48 8.86
CA ASN A 145 19.28 -34.43 8.93
C ASN A 145 18.79 -33.24 9.77
N GLU A 146 19.46 -32.90 10.87
CA GLU A 146 19.15 -31.72 11.69
C GLU A 146 19.41 -30.42 10.94
N VAL A 147 20.50 -30.30 10.17
CA VAL A 147 20.74 -29.15 9.29
C VAL A 147 19.63 -29.05 8.23
N LYS A 148 19.34 -30.15 7.52
CA LYS A 148 18.26 -30.19 6.51
C LYS A 148 16.92 -29.75 7.10
N ALA A 149 16.49 -30.34 8.22
CA ALA A 149 15.21 -30.06 8.85
C ALA A 149 15.10 -28.60 9.34
N ARG A 150 16.16 -28.05 9.94
CA ARG A 150 16.21 -26.64 10.36
C ARG A 150 16.14 -25.70 9.15
N ALA A 151 16.88 -26.00 8.07
CA ALA A 151 16.87 -25.19 6.86
C ALA A 151 15.52 -25.24 6.13
N GLU A 152 14.85 -26.40 6.07
CA GLU A 152 13.50 -26.56 5.52
C GLU A 152 12.44 -25.80 6.35
N GLN A 153 12.48 -25.89 7.68
CA GLN A 153 11.58 -25.14 8.57
C GLN A 153 11.80 -23.62 8.46
N ALA A 154 13.05 -23.17 8.48
CA ALA A 154 13.40 -21.76 8.32
C ALA A 154 12.95 -21.23 6.94
N LYS A 155 13.10 -22.04 5.88
CA LYS A 155 12.62 -21.68 4.54
C LYS A 155 11.09 -21.59 4.50
N LEU A 156 10.35 -22.52 5.11
CA LEU A 156 8.88 -22.50 5.12
C LEU A 156 8.31 -21.26 5.85
N ALA A 157 8.92 -20.87 6.97
CA ALA A 157 8.59 -19.63 7.66
C ALA A 157 8.87 -18.40 6.78
N LEU A 158 10.06 -18.35 6.15
CA LEU A 158 10.48 -17.24 5.31
C LEU A 158 9.70 -17.14 3.99
N ASP A 159 9.27 -18.26 3.40
CA ASP A 159 8.35 -18.29 2.25
C ASP A 159 7.02 -17.60 2.59
N THR A 160 6.58 -17.69 3.84
CA THR A 160 5.38 -17.00 4.35
C THR A 160 5.63 -15.52 4.57
N GLU A 161 6.78 -15.14 5.13
CA GLU A 161 7.15 -13.72 5.26
C GLU A 161 7.28 -13.04 3.89
N VAL A 162 7.96 -13.67 2.93
CA VAL A 162 8.15 -13.16 1.56
C VAL A 162 6.80 -12.97 0.86
N ARG A 163 5.84 -13.90 1.01
CA ARG A 163 4.47 -13.73 0.48
C ARG A 163 3.75 -12.52 1.04
N GLU A 164 3.89 -12.23 2.34
CA GLU A 164 3.26 -11.05 2.94
C GLU A 164 3.97 -9.75 2.54
N GLN A 165 5.30 -9.73 2.57
CA GLN A 165 6.11 -8.59 2.10
C GLN A 165 5.82 -8.23 0.63
N GLN A 166 5.54 -9.23 -0.23
CA GLN A 166 5.07 -8.99 -1.61
C GLN A 166 3.74 -8.24 -1.65
N LYS A 167 2.73 -8.64 -0.86
CA LYS A 167 1.44 -7.92 -0.77
C LYS A 167 1.65 -6.48 -0.29
N GLN A 168 2.44 -6.29 0.78
CA GLN A 168 2.70 -4.97 1.35
C GLN A 168 3.45 -4.07 0.35
N THR A 169 4.45 -4.59 -0.36
CA THR A 169 5.19 -3.85 -1.41
C THR A 169 4.26 -3.45 -2.56
N ALA A 170 3.35 -4.34 -2.97
CA ALA A 170 2.34 -4.04 -3.99
C ALA A 170 1.31 -2.99 -3.51
N LEU A 171 0.90 -3.01 -2.23
CA LEU A 171 0.03 -1.99 -1.64
C LEU A 171 0.70 -0.61 -1.61
N MET A 172 1.97 -0.53 -1.19
CA MET A 172 2.70 0.75 -1.19
C MET A 172 2.96 1.25 -2.61
N ALA A 173 3.16 0.36 -3.59
CA ALA A 173 3.25 0.73 -5.00
C ALA A 173 1.94 1.32 -5.54
N ARG A 174 0.77 0.77 -5.13
CA ARG A 174 -0.56 1.34 -5.46
C ARG A 174 -0.74 2.72 -4.83
N ARG A 175 -0.54 2.85 -3.51
CA ARG A 175 -0.62 4.13 -2.79
C ARG A 175 0.27 5.22 -3.41
N LYS A 176 1.52 4.86 -3.77
CA LYS A 176 2.43 5.75 -4.51
C LYS A 176 1.85 6.16 -5.88
N SER A 177 1.29 5.22 -6.65
CA SER A 177 0.65 5.52 -7.95
C SER A 177 -0.56 6.44 -7.79
N GLU A 178 -1.41 6.17 -6.81
CA GLU A 178 -2.62 6.93 -6.49
C GLU A 178 -2.30 8.37 -6.07
N ALA A 179 -1.33 8.57 -5.18
CA ALA A 179 -0.88 9.91 -4.78
C ALA A 179 -0.31 10.72 -5.96
N ASN A 180 0.48 10.09 -6.84
CA ASN A 180 0.99 10.75 -8.05
C ASN A 180 -0.13 11.08 -9.06
N LYS A 181 -1.15 10.21 -9.22
CA LYS A 181 -2.35 10.50 -10.03
C LYS A 181 -3.16 11.66 -9.45
N ALA A 182 -3.34 11.69 -8.13
CA ALA A 182 -4.02 12.80 -7.46
C ALA A 182 -3.30 14.13 -7.66
N LEU A 183 -1.95 14.14 -7.64
CA LEU A 183 -1.17 15.35 -7.92
C LEU A 183 -1.27 15.76 -9.39
N ALA A 184 -1.24 14.82 -10.33
CA ALA A 184 -1.43 15.11 -11.75
C ALA A 184 -2.81 15.70 -12.05
N LEU A 185 -3.87 15.18 -11.41
CA LEU A 185 -5.25 15.68 -11.53
C LEU A 185 -5.37 17.17 -11.15
N VAL A 186 -4.69 17.60 -10.08
CA VAL A 186 -4.74 19.00 -9.60
C VAL A 186 -3.68 19.92 -10.24
N GLY A 187 -2.88 19.43 -11.19
CA GLY A 187 -1.98 20.25 -12.02
C GLY A 187 -0.49 19.89 -11.99
N GLY A 188 -0.08 18.91 -11.17
CA GLY A 188 1.31 18.50 -11.06
C GLY A 188 2.21 19.51 -10.35
N LYS A 189 3.46 19.14 -10.04
CA LYS A 189 4.45 20.09 -9.48
C LYS A 189 4.73 21.27 -10.40
N GLY A 190 4.54 21.12 -11.72
CA GLY A 190 4.94 22.08 -12.76
C GLY A 190 4.43 23.51 -12.53
N PHE A 191 3.11 23.72 -12.44
CA PHE A 191 2.55 25.07 -12.24
C PHE A 191 2.02 25.31 -10.82
N THR A 192 1.54 24.28 -10.10
CA THR A 192 1.10 24.42 -8.70
C THR A 192 2.27 24.58 -7.72
N GLY A 193 3.47 24.10 -8.09
CA GLY A 193 4.61 23.93 -7.17
C GLY A 193 4.53 22.67 -6.31
N GLY A 194 3.37 21.99 -6.29
CA GLY A 194 3.03 20.96 -5.30
C GLY A 194 2.35 21.51 -4.05
N LEU A 195 2.18 22.83 -3.94
CA LEU A 195 1.50 23.53 -2.84
C LEU A 195 -0.03 23.32 -2.94
N VAL A 196 -0.49 22.10 -2.69
CA VAL A 196 -1.90 21.69 -2.76
C VAL A 196 -2.21 20.70 -1.65
N ASP A 197 -3.32 20.90 -0.95
CA ASP A 197 -3.80 19.99 0.09
C ASP A 197 -4.04 18.60 -0.50
N ALA A 198 -3.66 17.53 0.23
CA ALA A 198 -3.86 16.16 -0.25
C ALA A 198 -5.35 15.79 -0.45
N THR A 199 -6.24 16.40 0.33
CA THR A 199 -7.69 16.18 0.34
C THR A 199 -8.46 17.47 0.05
N SER A 200 -9.78 17.36 -0.14
CA SER A 200 -10.69 18.51 -0.14
C SER A 200 -12.06 18.09 0.40
N PRO A 201 -12.85 19.00 0.98
CA PRO A 201 -14.23 18.72 1.34
C PRO A 201 -15.04 18.21 0.13
N VAL A 202 -15.90 17.21 0.38
CA VAL A 202 -16.82 16.70 -0.65
C VAL A 202 -18.02 17.64 -0.76
N ALA A 203 -18.36 18.03 -1.98
CA ALA A 203 -19.52 18.86 -2.29
C ALA A 203 -20.82 18.06 -2.28
N LYS A 204 -21.93 18.73 -1.96
CA LYS A 204 -23.29 18.28 -2.24
C LYS A 204 -23.52 18.31 -3.75
N ILE A 205 -24.33 17.39 -4.26
CA ILE A 205 -24.68 17.35 -5.68
C ILE A 205 -25.52 18.59 -6.02
N GLY A 206 -25.17 19.28 -7.11
CA GLY A 206 -25.84 20.49 -7.56
C GLY A 206 -27.20 20.26 -8.20
N PRO A 207 -28.07 21.30 -8.22
CA PRO A 207 -29.38 21.21 -8.84
C PRO A 207 -29.27 21.00 -10.36
N GLY A 208 -30.14 20.15 -10.90
CA GLY A 208 -30.21 19.86 -12.34
C GLY A 208 -29.53 18.57 -12.79
N ARG A 209 -28.81 17.85 -11.92
CA ARG A 209 -28.30 16.50 -12.24
C ARG A 209 -29.46 15.51 -12.34
N THR A 210 -29.41 14.62 -13.33
CA THR A 210 -30.38 13.55 -13.55
C THR A 210 -29.97 12.27 -12.81
N ALA A 211 -30.83 11.25 -12.83
CA ALA A 211 -30.49 9.91 -12.31
C ALA A 211 -29.35 9.25 -13.12
N ASP A 212 -29.37 9.47 -14.43
CA ASP A 212 -28.44 8.91 -15.42
C ASP A 212 -27.08 9.62 -15.45
N GLY A 213 -26.94 10.72 -14.70
CA GLY A 213 -25.70 11.50 -14.52
C GLY A 213 -25.64 12.80 -15.33
N ASP A 214 -26.48 12.94 -16.37
CA ASP A 214 -26.58 14.14 -17.20
C ASP A 214 -27.00 15.40 -16.43
N TRP A 215 -26.70 16.57 -17.00
CA TRP A 215 -27.02 17.88 -16.44
C TRP A 215 -28.06 18.62 -17.28
N LYS A 216 -29.21 18.93 -16.67
CA LYS A 216 -30.24 19.78 -17.29
C LYS A 216 -29.71 21.21 -17.49
N PRO A 217 -29.92 21.83 -18.67
CA PRO A 217 -29.66 23.24 -18.90
C PRO A 217 -30.41 24.13 -17.90
N GLN A 218 -29.83 25.28 -17.55
CA GLN A 218 -30.42 26.25 -16.64
C GLN A 218 -30.22 27.67 -17.16
N SER A 219 -31.23 28.50 -16.98
CA SER A 219 -31.18 29.94 -17.24
C SER A 219 -30.57 30.70 -16.07
N CYS A 220 -30.13 31.93 -16.34
CA CYS A 220 -29.81 32.95 -15.35
C CYS A 220 -31.12 33.34 -14.63
N SER A 221 -31.34 32.87 -13.39
CA SER A 221 -32.64 32.96 -12.70
C SER A 221 -32.55 33.25 -11.20
N GLU A 222 -31.42 32.97 -10.56
CA GLU A 222 -31.17 33.33 -9.17
C GLU A 222 -30.46 34.69 -9.11
N ASN A 223 -30.66 35.47 -8.05
CA ASN A 223 -29.85 36.68 -7.83
C ASN A 223 -28.38 36.30 -7.57
N ASP A 224 -27.44 37.03 -8.20
CA ASP A 224 -26.02 36.87 -7.93
C ASP A 224 -25.66 37.44 -6.53
N PRO A 225 -25.11 36.64 -5.59
CA PRO A 225 -24.66 37.16 -4.28
C PRO A 225 -23.33 37.92 -4.35
N THR A 226 -22.74 38.11 -5.54
CA THR A 226 -21.40 38.71 -5.74
C THR A 226 -21.38 39.98 -6.59
N THR A 227 -22.36 40.19 -7.47
CA THR A 227 -22.45 41.36 -8.37
C THR A 227 -23.91 41.78 -8.63
N SER A 228 -24.12 42.84 -9.41
CA SER A 228 -25.45 43.23 -9.90
C SER A 228 -25.87 42.39 -11.13
N GLY A 229 -26.54 41.26 -10.87
CA GLY A 229 -27.13 40.44 -11.93
C GLY A 229 -27.69 39.11 -11.43
N CYS A 230 -27.68 38.10 -12.31
CA CYS A 230 -28.20 36.76 -12.02
C CYS A 230 -27.16 35.66 -12.23
N VAL A 231 -27.42 34.51 -11.61
CA VAL A 231 -26.67 33.26 -11.81
C VAL A 231 -27.64 32.10 -12.05
N THR A 232 -27.14 30.98 -12.57
CA THR A 232 -27.92 29.73 -12.59
C THR A 232 -28.06 29.16 -11.17
N PRO A 233 -29.11 28.37 -10.87
CA PRO A 233 -29.23 27.62 -9.62
C PRO A 233 -28.00 26.77 -9.29
N ARG A 234 -27.36 26.17 -10.31
CA ARG A 234 -26.13 25.38 -10.12
C ARG A 234 -24.91 26.26 -9.81
N THR A 235 -24.79 27.44 -10.40
CA THR A 235 -23.73 28.41 -10.09
C THR A 235 -23.89 28.94 -8.66
N LEU A 236 -25.12 29.25 -8.23
CA LEU A 236 -25.38 29.64 -6.84
C LEU A 236 -25.08 28.50 -5.85
N HIS A 237 -25.39 27.26 -6.22
CA HIS A 237 -25.02 26.08 -5.44
C HIS A 237 -23.50 25.90 -5.34
N ALA A 238 -22.78 25.97 -6.47
CA ALA A 238 -21.33 25.87 -6.49
C ALA A 238 -20.67 26.99 -5.67
N TYR A 239 -21.17 28.23 -5.75
CA TYR A 239 -20.76 29.33 -4.87
C TYR A 239 -20.92 28.98 -3.39
N LYS A 240 -22.10 28.50 -2.99
CA LYS A 240 -22.38 28.11 -1.59
C LYS A 240 -21.47 26.97 -1.12
N GLU A 241 -21.19 25.99 -1.98
CA GLU A 241 -20.34 24.84 -1.64
C GLU A 241 -18.84 25.19 -1.57
N VAL A 242 -18.34 26.07 -2.44
CA VAL A 242 -16.97 26.60 -2.36
C VAL A 242 -16.79 27.46 -1.09
N LYS A 243 -17.77 28.31 -0.74
CA LYS A 243 -17.78 29.04 0.54
C LYS A 243 -17.84 28.09 1.75
N ARG A 244 -18.67 27.03 1.69
CA ARG A 244 -18.76 25.97 2.72
C ARG A 244 -17.46 25.20 2.91
N ALA A 245 -16.64 25.07 1.86
CA ALA A 245 -15.30 24.48 1.92
C ALA A 245 -14.23 25.44 2.47
N GLY A 246 -14.59 26.64 2.94
CA GLY A 246 -13.70 27.61 3.58
C GLY A 246 -13.15 28.70 2.66
N PHE A 247 -13.42 28.64 1.35
CA PHE A 247 -12.84 29.53 0.35
C PHE A 247 -13.54 30.91 0.33
N ASN A 248 -13.25 31.72 1.35
CA ASN A 248 -14.02 32.92 1.66
C ASN A 248 -13.50 34.25 1.06
N ARG A 249 -12.50 34.24 0.17
CA ARG A 249 -11.96 35.44 -0.51
C ARG A 249 -12.95 36.04 -1.54
N PHE A 250 -12.59 37.15 -2.19
CA PHE A 250 -13.45 37.89 -3.11
C PHE A 250 -13.85 37.04 -4.33
N VAL A 251 -15.04 37.31 -4.89
CA VAL A 251 -15.60 36.56 -6.02
C VAL A 251 -16.38 37.53 -6.91
N GLY A 252 -16.38 37.31 -8.22
CA GLY A 252 -17.35 37.91 -9.14
C GLY A 252 -17.94 36.86 -10.08
N CYS A 253 -19.25 36.66 -10.05
CA CYS A 253 -19.94 35.67 -10.87
C CYS A 253 -20.51 36.25 -12.17
N TYR A 254 -21.53 37.10 -12.08
CA TYR A 254 -22.12 37.73 -13.26
C TYR A 254 -21.30 38.93 -13.74
N ARG A 255 -21.30 39.14 -15.06
CA ARG A 255 -21.00 40.43 -15.71
C ARG A 255 -21.64 40.43 -17.11
N PRO A 256 -22.22 41.54 -17.58
CA PRO A 256 -22.81 41.62 -18.90
C PRO A 256 -21.73 41.68 -20.00
N GLY A 257 -22.09 41.22 -21.21
CA GLY A 257 -21.27 41.39 -22.43
C GLY A 257 -20.35 40.21 -22.79
N GLY A 258 -20.18 40.01 -24.10
CA GLY A 258 -19.40 38.91 -24.68
C GLY A 258 -20.17 37.58 -24.80
N PRO A 259 -19.64 36.60 -25.56
CA PRO A 259 -20.31 35.32 -25.83
C PRO A 259 -20.11 34.26 -24.73
N TRP A 260 -19.41 34.59 -23.65
CA TRP A 260 -18.89 33.67 -22.63
C TRP A 260 -19.89 33.37 -21.51
N GLU A 261 -19.42 32.77 -20.42
CA GLU A 261 -20.28 32.13 -19.40
C GLU A 261 -20.79 33.08 -18.30
N HIS A 262 -20.13 34.22 -18.08
CA HIS A 262 -20.57 35.21 -17.07
C HIS A 262 -21.92 35.88 -17.38
N PRO A 263 -22.20 36.36 -18.63
CA PRO A 263 -23.51 36.91 -18.96
C PRO A 263 -24.64 35.88 -18.92
N LYS A 264 -24.30 34.58 -18.98
CA LYS A 264 -25.23 33.45 -18.87
C LYS A 264 -25.47 33.05 -17.41
N GLY A 265 -24.80 33.69 -16.45
CA GLY A 265 -24.85 33.30 -15.05
C GLY A 265 -24.18 31.96 -14.73
N ARG A 266 -23.31 31.44 -15.61
CA ARG A 266 -22.70 30.10 -15.52
C ARG A 266 -21.26 30.07 -14.98
N ALA A 267 -20.67 31.23 -14.68
CA ALA A 267 -19.27 31.32 -14.25
C ALA A 267 -19.07 32.11 -12.95
N CYS A 268 -17.93 31.89 -12.29
CA CYS A 268 -17.41 32.76 -11.24
C CYS A 268 -15.87 32.82 -11.24
N ASP A 269 -15.34 34.02 -11.02
CA ASP A 269 -13.92 34.29 -10.82
C ASP A 269 -13.62 34.41 -9.32
N TRP A 270 -12.92 33.42 -8.76
CA TRP A 270 -12.52 33.36 -7.35
C TRP A 270 -11.17 34.02 -7.14
N SER A 271 -11.17 35.23 -6.59
CA SER A 271 -9.97 36.01 -6.35
C SER A 271 -9.06 35.38 -5.29
N LEU A 272 -7.76 35.58 -5.46
CA LEU A 272 -6.76 35.27 -4.43
C LEU A 272 -6.74 36.31 -3.29
N GLN A 273 -7.50 37.41 -3.41
CA GLN A 273 -7.50 38.57 -2.51
C GLN A 273 -8.83 38.72 -1.77
N LYS A 274 -8.81 39.36 -0.59
CA LYS A 274 -10.04 39.64 0.18
C LYS A 274 -10.97 40.67 -0.48
N SER A 275 -10.47 41.47 -1.41
CA SER A 275 -11.22 42.41 -2.26
C SER A 275 -10.47 42.61 -3.58
N GLY A 276 -11.20 42.83 -4.68
CA GLY A 276 -10.63 43.00 -6.02
C GLY A 276 -9.87 41.77 -6.53
N PHE A 277 -9.07 41.96 -7.58
CA PHE A 277 -8.22 40.93 -8.18
C PHE A 277 -6.77 41.42 -8.23
N ALA A 278 -5.83 40.58 -7.81
CA ALA A 278 -4.40 40.81 -7.97
C ALA A 278 -3.65 39.46 -7.96
N PRO A 279 -2.53 39.31 -8.71
CA PRO A 279 -1.77 38.07 -8.77
C PRO A 279 -1.32 37.51 -7.41
N TRP A 280 -1.03 36.22 -7.39
CA TRP A 280 -0.32 35.62 -6.25
C TRP A 280 1.05 36.29 -6.08
N HIS A 281 1.44 36.51 -4.82
CA HIS A 281 2.67 37.22 -4.44
C HIS A 281 3.41 36.54 -3.28
N ASN A 282 2.86 35.44 -2.76
CA ASN A 282 3.40 34.62 -1.69
C ASN A 282 2.81 33.19 -1.79
N GLU A 283 3.25 32.29 -0.91
CA GLU A 283 2.76 30.91 -0.93
C GLU A 283 1.29 30.77 -0.50
N ASP A 284 0.80 31.59 0.45
CA ASP A 284 -0.62 31.65 0.82
C ASP A 284 -1.55 31.89 -0.38
N THR A 285 -1.30 32.97 -1.13
CA THR A 285 -2.15 33.35 -2.26
C THR A 285 -2.10 32.33 -3.39
N ARG A 286 -0.93 31.71 -3.61
CA ARG A 286 -0.74 30.65 -4.61
C ARG A 286 -1.41 29.33 -4.19
N MET A 287 -1.22 28.91 -2.93
CA MET A 287 -1.81 27.71 -2.35
C MET A 287 -3.34 27.83 -2.26
N TYR A 288 -3.87 29.01 -1.91
CA TYR A 288 -5.30 29.28 -1.96
C TYR A 288 -5.88 29.07 -3.37
N GLY A 289 -5.24 29.62 -4.41
CA GLY A 289 -5.65 29.40 -5.80
C GLY A 289 -5.56 27.92 -6.21
N ASN A 290 -4.47 27.24 -5.87
CA ASN A 290 -4.32 25.79 -6.09
C ASN A 290 -5.45 24.99 -5.40
N ASN A 291 -5.79 25.31 -4.15
CA ASN A 291 -6.78 24.58 -3.37
C ASN A 291 -8.22 24.84 -3.81
N VAL A 292 -8.55 26.08 -4.25
CA VAL A 292 -9.83 26.37 -4.93
C VAL A 292 -9.95 25.55 -6.22
N ALA A 293 -8.92 25.57 -7.08
CA ALA A 293 -8.91 24.79 -8.32
C ALA A 293 -9.01 23.27 -8.04
N ALA A 294 -8.29 22.77 -7.03
CA ALA A 294 -8.32 21.37 -6.61
C ALA A 294 -9.71 20.97 -6.08
N PHE A 295 -10.36 21.79 -5.25
CA PHE A 295 -11.72 21.53 -4.77
C PHE A 295 -12.72 21.43 -5.92
N LEU A 296 -12.67 22.37 -6.88
CA LEU A 296 -13.55 22.40 -8.05
C LEU A 296 -13.37 21.16 -8.93
N ILE A 297 -12.11 20.75 -9.17
CA ILE A 297 -11.75 19.58 -9.98
C ILE A 297 -12.15 18.27 -9.28
N ARG A 298 -11.84 18.13 -7.98
CA ARG A 298 -12.19 16.95 -7.17
C ARG A 298 -13.72 16.77 -7.04
N ASN A 299 -14.48 17.86 -7.18
CA ASN A 299 -15.95 17.84 -7.12
C ASN A 299 -16.64 18.09 -8.47
N ALA A 300 -15.92 18.03 -9.60
CA ALA A 300 -16.42 18.48 -10.91
C ALA A 300 -17.74 17.83 -11.34
N ASP A 301 -17.83 16.50 -11.21
CA ASP A 301 -19.03 15.70 -11.47
C ASP A 301 -20.22 16.04 -10.55
N ARG A 302 -19.93 16.51 -9.34
CA ARG A 302 -20.95 16.83 -8.31
C ARG A 302 -21.47 18.25 -8.46
N LEU A 303 -20.64 19.16 -8.96
CA LEU A 303 -20.95 20.58 -9.18
C LEU A 303 -21.41 20.89 -10.61
N GLY A 304 -21.23 19.98 -11.57
CA GLY A 304 -21.56 20.20 -12.99
C GLY A 304 -20.61 21.19 -13.65
N ILE A 305 -19.32 21.07 -13.34
CA ILE A 305 -18.23 21.87 -13.91
C ILE A 305 -18.05 21.54 -15.39
N TYR A 306 -18.07 22.56 -16.24
CA TYR A 306 -17.71 22.48 -17.65
C TYR A 306 -16.20 22.61 -17.83
N TYR A 307 -15.59 23.63 -17.21
CA TYR A 307 -14.14 23.80 -17.14
C TYR A 307 -13.70 24.67 -15.95
N VAL A 308 -12.41 24.61 -15.62
CA VAL A 308 -11.73 25.47 -14.64
C VAL A 308 -10.51 26.11 -15.31
N ILE A 309 -10.22 27.39 -15.05
CA ILE A 309 -8.98 28.06 -15.51
C ILE A 309 -8.24 28.60 -14.30
N TRP A 310 -6.94 28.28 -14.20
CA TRP A 310 -6.04 28.72 -13.14
C TRP A 310 -4.61 28.81 -13.66
N ASN A 311 -3.90 29.90 -13.34
CA ASN A 311 -2.48 30.12 -13.59
C ASN A 311 -2.03 29.72 -15.02
N ARG A 312 -2.67 30.32 -16.04
CA ARG A 312 -2.43 30.06 -17.47
C ARG A 312 -2.67 28.61 -17.93
N GLN A 313 -3.46 27.83 -17.20
CA GLN A 313 -3.89 26.48 -17.57
C GLN A 313 -5.43 26.38 -17.53
N ILE A 314 -6.00 25.58 -18.43
CA ILE A 314 -7.44 25.24 -18.46
C ILE A 314 -7.62 23.73 -18.29
N TRP A 315 -8.56 23.34 -17.44
CA TRP A 315 -8.92 21.94 -17.17
C TRP A 315 -10.34 21.65 -17.65
N PHE A 316 -10.51 20.55 -18.37
CA PHE A 316 -11.83 19.99 -18.72
C PHE A 316 -11.96 18.57 -18.14
N PRO A 317 -13.15 18.16 -17.63
CA PRO A 317 -13.36 16.80 -17.10
C PRO A 317 -12.93 15.67 -18.04
N ALA A 318 -13.17 15.83 -19.34
CA ALA A 318 -12.89 14.80 -20.34
C ALA A 318 -11.43 14.79 -20.87
N THR A 319 -10.66 15.87 -20.70
CA THR A 319 -9.30 15.97 -21.31
C THR A 319 -8.19 16.45 -20.38
N GLY A 320 -8.48 16.69 -19.10
CA GLY A 320 -7.51 17.21 -18.13
C GLY A 320 -7.00 18.61 -18.47
N TRP A 321 -5.81 18.92 -17.97
CA TRP A 321 -5.13 20.21 -18.10
C TRP A 321 -4.51 20.44 -19.48
N LYS A 322 -4.63 21.68 -19.97
CA LYS A 322 -3.99 22.20 -21.18
C LYS A 322 -3.52 23.63 -20.94
N SER A 323 -2.50 24.08 -21.67
CA SER A 323 -2.07 25.49 -21.63
C SER A 323 -3.18 26.42 -22.14
N TYR A 324 -3.35 27.57 -21.49
CA TYR A 324 -4.37 28.56 -21.81
C TYR A 324 -3.75 29.93 -22.17
N SER A 325 -4.28 30.55 -23.22
CA SER A 325 -3.78 31.81 -23.80
C SER A 325 -4.90 32.78 -24.18
N GLY A 326 -6.01 32.76 -23.43
CA GLY A 326 -7.09 33.73 -23.61
C GLY A 326 -6.82 35.11 -22.99
N PRO A 327 -7.78 36.04 -23.03
CA PRO A 327 -7.56 37.46 -22.71
C PRO A 327 -7.08 37.77 -21.29
N SER A 328 -7.51 37.00 -20.28
CA SER A 328 -6.90 37.03 -18.94
C SER A 328 -5.94 35.86 -18.76
N ASN A 329 -4.81 36.10 -18.11
CA ASN A 329 -3.83 35.07 -17.77
C ASN A 329 -4.26 34.17 -16.58
N HIS A 330 -5.31 34.54 -15.85
CA HIS A 330 -5.82 33.85 -14.65
C HIS A 330 -4.74 33.61 -13.57
N THR A 331 -3.81 34.55 -13.38
CA THR A 331 -2.79 34.47 -12.31
C THR A 331 -3.26 35.10 -10.98
N ASP A 332 -4.42 35.74 -10.99
CA ASP A 332 -5.04 36.58 -9.97
C ASP A 332 -6.41 36.06 -9.47
N HIS A 333 -6.95 35.03 -10.13
CA HIS A 333 -8.16 34.33 -9.75
C HIS A 333 -8.21 32.91 -10.33
N VAL A 334 -9.03 32.04 -9.72
CA VAL A 334 -9.47 30.78 -10.32
C VAL A 334 -10.84 31.01 -10.95
N HIS A 335 -10.95 30.81 -12.26
CA HIS A 335 -12.23 30.86 -12.95
C HIS A 335 -12.88 29.47 -12.96
N MET A 336 -14.17 29.40 -12.64
CA MET A 336 -15.01 28.21 -12.85
C MET A 336 -16.12 28.52 -13.84
N SER A 337 -16.45 27.56 -14.71
CA SER A 337 -17.64 27.59 -15.58
C SER A 337 -18.43 26.28 -15.48
N LEU A 338 -19.76 26.37 -15.49
CA LEU A 338 -20.69 25.24 -15.37
C LEU A 338 -21.44 24.96 -16.69
N LEU A 339 -21.93 23.72 -16.84
CA LEU A 339 -22.65 23.18 -18.01
C LEU A 339 -24.01 23.87 -18.28
#